data_AF-A0AAJ5F1L0-F1
#
_entry.id   AF-A0AAJ5F1L0-F1
#
_cell.length_a   1.000
_cell.length_b   1.000
_cell.length_c   1.000
_cell.angle_alpha   90.00
_cell.angle_beta   90.00
_cell.angle_gamma   90.00
#
_symmetry.space_group_name_H-M   'P 1'
#
loop_
_entity.id
_entity.type
_entity.pdbx_description
1 polymer ?
#
loop_
_entity_poly.entity_id
_entity_poly.type
_entity_poly.pdbx_seq_one_letter_code
_entity_poly.pdbx_strand_id
1 'polypeptide(L)'
;MRLQTMYVDMRPIIVKWLGILLFLAFVALFLASIRPDMLRAAEKAREAYLQSTRSGQFDLGYLDHCMRSSACIKSFLVSWNAPLYIKSFIIAGLIFSVFCAAFGLLWRPEVIAMRDTRVNAAKVEESRLKSPTAPKGLL
;
A
#
# COMPACT_ATOMS: atom_id res chain seq x y z
N MET A 1 41.40 13.12 -10.36
CA MET A 1 40.43 12.07 -9.99
C MET A 1 39.24 12.16 -10.94
N ARG A 2 39.02 11.15 -11.79
CA ARG A 2 37.78 11.08 -12.58
C ARG A 2 36.67 10.73 -11.60
N LEU A 3 35.79 11.69 -11.29
CA LEU A 3 34.53 11.42 -10.60
C LEU A 3 33.73 10.47 -11.50
N GLN A 4 33.87 9.15 -11.29
CA GLN A 4 32.91 8.18 -11.80
C GLN A 4 31.62 8.47 -11.06
N THR A 5 30.76 9.29 -11.66
CA THR A 5 29.38 9.45 -11.23
C THR A 5 28.72 8.10 -11.38
N MET A 6 28.50 7.43 -10.25
CA MET A 6 27.76 6.18 -10.24
C MET A 6 26.30 6.52 -10.56
N TYR A 7 25.90 6.32 -11.82
CA TYR A 7 24.51 6.45 -12.22
C TYR A 7 23.72 5.26 -11.64
N VAL A 8 23.17 5.45 -10.45
CA VAL A 8 22.22 4.52 -9.86
C VAL A 8 20.85 4.83 -10.45
N ASP A 9 20.21 3.82 -11.05
CA ASP A 9 18.86 3.99 -11.59
C ASP A 9 17.86 4.27 -10.46
N MET A 10 17.31 5.49 -10.43
CA MET A 10 16.36 5.94 -9.41
C MET A 10 14.90 5.60 -9.74
N ARG A 11 14.62 5.10 -10.95
CA ARG A 11 13.25 4.72 -11.38
C ARG A 11 12.52 3.79 -10.38
N PRO A 12 13.16 2.77 -9.79
CA PRO A 12 12.49 1.85 -8.86
C PRO A 12 12.09 2.53 -7.55
N ILE A 13 12.90 3.46 -7.05
CA ILE A 13 12.59 4.25 -5.85
C ILE A 13 11.37 5.15 -6.12
N ILE A 14 11.35 5.80 -7.29
CA ILE A 14 10.22 6.66 -7.70
C ILE A 14 8.95 5.82 -7.85
N VAL A 15 9.02 4.68 -8.55
CA VAL A 15 7.90 3.76 -8.75
C VAL A 15 7.34 3.23 -7.43
N LYS A 16 8.22 2.93 -6.46
CA LYS A 16 7.81 2.52 -5.11
C LYS A 16 6.95 3.59 -4.44
N TRP A 17 7.47 4.81 -4.35
CA TRP A 17 6.80 5.91 -3.63
C TRP A 17 5.52 6.34 -4.35
N LEU A 18 5.54 6.40 -5.67
CA LEU A 18 4.35 6.67 -6.48
C LEU A 18 3.29 5.58 -6.27
N GLY A 19 3.69 4.30 -6.23
CA GLY A 19 2.80 3.18 -5.90
C GLY A 19 2.15 3.34 -4.52
N ILE A 20 2.93 3.67 -3.49
CA ILE A 20 2.42 3.90 -2.13
C ILE A 20 1.42 5.07 -2.09
N LEU A 21 1.75 6.19 -2.74
CA LEU A 21 0.86 7.35 -2.80
C LEU A 21 -0.45 7.04 -3.51
N LEU A 22 -0.37 6.34 -4.65
CA LEU A 22 -1.56 5.88 -5.39
C LEU A 22 -2.40 4.94 -4.53
N PHE A 23 -1.78 4.01 -3.81
CA PHE A 23 -2.49 3.08 -2.94
C PHE A 23 -3.30 3.83 -1.88
N LEU A 24 -2.68 4.79 -1.19
CA LEU A 24 -3.36 5.63 -0.20
C LEU A 24 -4.53 6.42 -0.82
N ALA A 25 -4.33 6.98 -2.02
CA ALA A 25 -5.39 7.70 -2.73
C ALA A 25 -6.58 6.77 -3.09
N PHE A 26 -6.30 5.57 -3.59
CA PHE A 26 -7.34 4.60 -3.93
C PHE A 26 -8.06 4.04 -2.69
N VAL A 27 -7.36 3.86 -1.56
CA VAL A 27 -7.99 3.52 -0.28
C VAL A 27 -8.93 4.64 0.18
N ALA A 28 -8.51 5.90 0.07
CA ALA A 28 -9.37 7.03 0.41
C ALA A 28 -10.61 7.09 -0.51
N LEU A 29 -10.44 6.86 -1.82
CA LEU A 29 -11.56 6.78 -2.76
C LEU A 29 -12.50 5.62 -2.46
N PHE A 30 -11.96 4.45 -2.08
CA PHE A 30 -12.74 3.29 -1.67
C PHE A 30 -13.61 3.60 -0.45
N LEU A 31 -13.01 4.18 0.60
CA LEU A 31 -13.73 4.59 1.80
C LEU A 31 -14.80 5.65 1.50
N ALA A 32 -14.48 6.65 0.67
CA ALA A 32 -15.43 7.66 0.24
C ALA A 32 -16.59 7.04 -0.55
N SER A 33 -16.32 6.05 -1.40
CA SER A 33 -17.34 5.35 -2.18
C SER A 33 -18.27 4.49 -1.32
N ILE A 34 -17.78 3.89 -0.24
CA ILE A 34 -18.57 3.00 0.63
C ILE A 34 -19.29 3.74 1.74
N ARG A 35 -18.80 4.93 2.14
CA ARG A 35 -19.43 5.78 3.16
C ARG A 35 -20.96 5.92 3.02
N PRO A 36 -21.55 6.26 1.86
CA PRO A 36 -23.00 6.37 1.75
C PRO A 36 -23.73 5.04 1.98
N ASP A 37 -23.14 3.91 1.56
CA ASP A 37 -23.74 2.59 1.76
C ASP A 37 -23.66 2.16 3.24
N MET A 38 -22.57 2.52 3.93
CA MET A 38 -22.44 2.33 5.38
C MET A 38 -23.48 3.14 6.17
N LEU A 39 -23.70 4.40 5.79
CA LEU A 39 -24.73 5.24 6.42
C LEU A 39 -26.13 4.65 6.22
N ARG A 40 -26.46 4.21 5.00
CA ARG A 40 -27.74 3.54 4.70
C ARG A 40 -27.90 2.22 5.47
N ALA A 41 -26.84 1.43 5.59
CA ALA A 41 -26.89 0.20 6.37
C ALA A 41 -27.11 0.49 7.87
N ALA A 42 -26.47 1.54 8.40
CA ALA A 42 -26.68 1.98 9.77
C ALA A 42 -28.10 2.50 10.01
N GLU A 43 -28.68 3.25 9.07
CA GLU A 43 -30.08 3.69 9.13
C GLU A 43 -31.05 2.51 9.10
N LYS A 44 -30.88 1.55 8.18
CA LYS A 44 -31.70 0.33 8.13
C LYS A 44 -31.58 -0.52 9.40
N ALA A 45 -30.38 -0.63 9.95
CA ALA A 45 -30.15 -1.33 11.21
C ALA A 45 -30.89 -0.64 12.38
N ARG A 46 -30.86 0.70 12.42
CA ARG A 46 -31.59 1.50 13.40
C ARG A 46 -33.10 1.34 13.27
N GLU A 47 -33.63 1.36 12.05
CA GLU A 47 -35.07 1.16 11.79
C GLU A 47 -35.53 -0.24 12.22
N ALA A 48 -34.78 -1.28 11.85
CA ALA A 48 -35.07 -2.65 12.27
C ALA A 48 -35.07 -2.79 13.81
N TYR A 49 -34.12 -2.13 14.46
CA TYR A 49 -34.01 -2.09 15.92
C TYR A 49 -35.18 -1.35 16.60
N LEU A 50 -35.64 -0.23 16.03
CA LEU A 50 -36.79 0.51 16.55
C LEU A 50 -38.11 -0.25 16.34
N GLN A 51 -38.22 -1.05 15.28
CA GLN A 51 -39.39 -1.90 15.05
C GLN A 51 -39.43 -3.10 16.00
N SER A 52 -38.28 -3.68 16.37
CA SER A 52 -38.20 -4.82 17.28
C SER A 52 -38.33 -4.46 18.75
N THR A 53 -37.93 -3.25 19.14
CA THR A 53 -37.80 -2.84 20.54
C THR A 53 -38.66 -1.61 20.79
N ARG A 54 -39.84 -1.78 21.45
CA ARG A 54 -40.74 -0.67 21.83
C ARG A 54 -40.09 0.38 22.75
N SER A 55 -38.97 0.06 23.38
CA SER A 55 -38.17 0.91 24.25
C SER A 55 -36.85 1.26 23.55
N GLY A 56 -36.68 2.51 23.12
CA GLY A 56 -35.54 2.98 22.30
C GLY A 56 -34.18 3.03 23.01
N GLN A 57 -33.78 1.96 23.71
CA GLN A 57 -32.55 1.87 24.50
C GLN A 57 -31.74 0.64 24.08
N PHE A 58 -30.62 0.89 23.39
CA PHE A 58 -29.76 -0.12 22.76
C PHE A 58 -29.40 -1.25 23.74
N ASP A 59 -29.96 -2.44 23.53
CA ASP A 59 -29.75 -3.60 24.38
C ASP A 59 -28.89 -4.64 23.66
N LEU A 60 -27.88 -5.16 24.35
CA LEU A 60 -26.97 -6.20 23.87
C LEU A 60 -27.72 -7.50 23.55
N GLY A 61 -28.86 -7.75 24.21
CA GLY A 61 -29.73 -8.91 23.93
C GLY A 61 -30.31 -8.91 22.51
N TYR A 62 -30.54 -7.73 21.92
CA TYR A 62 -31.02 -7.62 20.54
C TYR A 62 -29.95 -8.04 19.53
N LEU A 63 -28.68 -7.69 19.77
CA LEU A 63 -27.57 -8.08 18.91
C LEU A 63 -27.39 -9.61 18.88
N ASP A 64 -27.48 -10.28 20.03
CA ASP A 64 -27.42 -11.76 20.10
C ASP A 64 -28.62 -12.39 19.38
N HIS A 65 -29.83 -11.85 19.56
CA HIS A 65 -31.01 -12.37 18.86
C HIS A 65 -30.94 -12.13 17.33
N CYS A 66 -30.42 -10.98 16.92
CA CYS A 66 -30.25 -10.58 15.53
C CYS A 66 -29.17 -11.42 14.83
N MET A 67 -28.06 -11.74 15.51
CA MET A 67 -27.01 -12.63 14.99
C MET A 67 -27.51 -14.07 14.76
N ARG A 68 -28.56 -14.50 15.47
CA ARG A 68 -29.21 -15.82 15.27
C ARG A 68 -30.26 -15.83 14.16
N SER A 69 -30.71 -14.67 13.69
CA SER A 69 -31.72 -14.54 12.64
C SER A 69 -31.09 -14.12 11.30
N SER A 70 -31.15 -15.01 10.31
CA SER A 70 -30.61 -14.74 8.96
C SER A 70 -31.25 -13.53 8.27
N ALA A 71 -32.49 -13.19 8.63
CA ALA A 71 -33.18 -12.00 8.14
C ALA A 71 -32.59 -10.70 8.71
N CYS A 72 -32.15 -10.73 9.97
CA CYS A 72 -31.56 -9.58 10.63
C CYS A 72 -30.12 -9.36 10.13
N ILE A 73 -29.32 -10.42 9.97
CA ILE A 73 -27.97 -10.31 9.37
C ILE A 73 -28.02 -9.69 7.96
N LYS A 74 -29.07 -9.95 7.18
CA LYS A 74 -29.26 -9.35 5.85
C LYS A 74 -29.47 -7.83 5.87
N SER A 75 -30.00 -7.24 6.94
CA SER A 75 -30.12 -5.77 7.05
C SER A 75 -28.77 -5.11 7.36
N PHE A 76 -27.81 -5.85 7.95
CA PHE A 76 -26.45 -5.39 8.22
C PHE A 76 -25.48 -5.61 7.05
N LEU A 77 -25.86 -6.38 6.03
CA LEU A 77 -25.02 -6.61 4.86
C LEU A 77 -24.86 -5.32 4.06
N VAL A 78 -23.67 -4.73 4.13
CA VAL A 78 -23.32 -3.55 3.36
C VAL A 78 -23.12 -3.96 1.90
N SER A 79 -24.16 -3.77 1.09
CA SER A 79 -24.03 -3.89 -0.36
C SER A 79 -23.30 -2.65 -0.88
N TRP A 80 -22.07 -2.80 -1.37
CA TRP A 80 -21.38 -1.73 -2.08
C TRP A 80 -22.16 -1.43 -3.36
N ASN A 81 -22.87 -0.30 -3.40
CA ASN A 81 -23.88 0.01 -4.43
C ASN A 81 -23.33 0.91 -5.55
N ALA A 82 -22.01 1.13 -5.58
CA ALA A 82 -21.36 1.87 -6.63
C ALA A 82 -21.52 1.18 -8.01
N PRO A 83 -21.64 1.96 -9.10
CA PRO A 83 -21.63 1.44 -10.46
C PRO A 83 -20.40 0.56 -10.74
N LEU A 84 -20.57 -0.44 -11.61
CA LEU A 84 -19.53 -1.44 -11.91
C LEU A 84 -18.20 -0.79 -12.34
N TYR A 85 -18.26 0.26 -13.17
CA TYR A 85 -17.07 0.96 -13.66
C TYR A 85 -16.27 1.64 -12.54
N ILE A 86 -16.95 2.16 -11.52
CA ILE A 86 -16.28 2.77 -10.34
C ILE A 86 -15.61 1.68 -9.52
N LYS A 87 -16.32 0.56 -9.29
CA LYS A 87 -15.77 -0.59 -8.56
C LYS A 87 -14.52 -1.14 -9.24
N SER A 88 -14.60 -1.37 -10.56
CA SER A 88 -13.46 -1.89 -11.32
C SER A 88 -12.29 -0.91 -11.31
N PHE A 89 -12.54 0.40 -11.46
CA PHE A 89 -11.49 1.42 -11.40
C PHE A 89 -10.78 1.43 -10.04
N ILE A 90 -11.53 1.42 -8.93
CA ILE A 90 -10.97 1.44 -7.58
C ILE A 90 -10.20 0.14 -7.29
N ILE A 91 -10.78 -1.02 -7.59
CA ILE A 91 -10.12 -2.33 -7.35
C ILE A 91 -8.86 -2.46 -8.22
N ALA A 92 -8.94 -2.14 -9.52
CA ALA A 92 -7.80 -2.19 -10.41
C ALA A 92 -6.70 -1.21 -9.96
N GLY A 93 -7.08 -0.01 -9.53
CA GLY A 93 -6.16 0.98 -8.97
C GLY A 93 -5.45 0.50 -7.70
N LEU A 94 -6.17 -0.15 -6.78
CA LEU A 94 -5.60 -0.77 -5.58
C LEU A 94 -4.60 -1.88 -5.95
N ILE A 95 -4.99 -2.78 -6.84
CA ILE A 95 -4.13 -3.88 -7.28
C ILE A 95 -2.87 -3.34 -7.96
N PHE A 96 -3.02 -2.41 -8.91
CA PHE A 96 -1.93 -1.81 -9.66
C PHE A 96 -0.95 -1.06 -8.75
N SER A 97 -1.47 -0.27 -7.79
CA SER A 97 -0.62 0.48 -6.85
C SER A 97 0.19 -0.42 -5.93
N VAL A 98 -0.39 -1.54 -5.47
CA VAL A 98 0.34 -2.58 -4.72
C VAL A 98 1.45 -3.19 -5.57
N PHE A 99 1.17 -3.54 -6.83
CA PHE A 99 2.20 -4.07 -7.74
C PHE A 99 3.35 -3.09 -7.97
N CYS A 100 3.05 -1.80 -8.18
CA CYS A 100 4.08 -0.75 -8.31
C CYS A 100 4.94 -0.64 -7.04
N ALA A 101 4.30 -0.62 -5.86
CA ALA A 101 5.01 -0.55 -4.58
C ALA A 101 5.90 -1.79 -4.36
N ALA A 102 5.38 -2.99 -4.65
CA ALA A 102 6.12 -4.25 -4.53
C ALA A 102 7.31 -4.30 -5.50
N PHE A 103 7.10 -3.90 -6.76
CA PHE A 103 8.16 -3.89 -7.76
C PHE A 103 9.31 -2.96 -7.36
N GLY A 104 9.01 -1.74 -6.90
CA GLY A 104 10.02 -0.80 -6.42
C GLY A 104 10.67 -1.18 -5.08
N LEU A 105 10.07 -2.11 -4.31
CA LEU A 105 10.70 -2.69 -3.11
C LEU A 105 11.66 -3.83 -3.44
N LEU A 106 11.30 -4.66 -4.41
CA LEU A 106 12.07 -5.83 -4.84
C LEU A 106 13.27 -5.43 -5.71
N TRP A 107 13.07 -4.46 -6.59
CA TRP A 107 14.12 -3.98 -7.49
C TRP A 107 14.88 -2.82 -6.84
N ARG A 108 16.07 -3.11 -6.29
CA ARG A 108 16.92 -2.14 -5.57
C ARG A 108 18.33 -2.02 -6.16
N PRO A 109 18.50 -1.31 -7.29
CA PRO A 109 19.78 -1.17 -7.98
C PRO A 109 20.81 -0.43 -7.13
N GLU A 110 20.36 0.41 -6.19
CA GLU A 110 21.22 1.12 -5.25
C GLU A 110 22.03 0.16 -4.37
N VAL A 111 21.44 -0.96 -3.97
CA VAL A 111 22.11 -1.94 -3.10
C VAL A 111 23.20 -2.68 -3.87
N ILE A 112 22.92 -3.03 -5.13
CA ILE A 112 23.87 -3.71 -6.02
C ILE A 112 25.03 -2.77 -6.34
N ALA A 113 24.73 -1.53 -6.72
CA ALA A 113 25.72 -0.51 -7.00
C ALA A 113 26.64 -0.25 -5.81
N MET A 114 26.11 -0.10 -4.60
CA MET A 114 26.90 0.10 -3.39
C MET A 114 27.75 -1.12 -3.01
N ARG A 115 27.34 -2.34 -3.39
CA ARG A 115 28.17 -3.54 -3.22
C ARG A 115 29.36 -3.52 -4.18
N ASP A 116 29.12 -3.19 -5.45
CA ASP A 116 30.16 -3.15 -6.47
C ASP A 116 31.21 -2.07 -6.18
N THR A 117 30.81 -0.90 -5.67
CA THR A 117 31.79 0.13 -5.26
C THR A 117 32.68 -0.35 -4.13
N ARG A 118 32.12 -1.01 -3.12
CA ARG A 118 32.91 -1.54 -1.99
C ARG A 118 33.89 -2.61 -2.44
N VAL A 119 33.43 -3.54 -3.28
CA VAL A 119 34.31 -4.60 -3.83
C VAL A 119 35.42 -4.00 -4.69
N ASN A 120 35.11 -3.02 -5.54
CA ASN A 120 36.11 -2.36 -6.37
C ASN A 120 37.09 -1.52 -5.55
N ALA A 121 36.63 -0.84 -4.50
CA ALA A 121 37.49 -0.11 -3.58
C ALA A 121 38.50 -1.04 -2.89
N ALA A 122 38.03 -2.19 -2.38
CA ALA A 122 38.89 -3.20 -1.77
C ALA A 122 39.95 -3.75 -2.75
N LYS A 123 39.54 -4.02 -4.01
CA LYS A 123 40.49 -4.45 -5.06
C LYS A 123 41.53 -3.38 -5.38
N VAL A 124 41.15 -2.10 -5.38
CA VAL A 124 42.09 -0.99 -5.59
C VAL A 124 43.08 -0.89 -4.42
N GLU A 125 42.62 -1.02 -3.18
CA GLU A 125 43.50 -1.02 -2.01
C GLU A 125 44.48 -2.21 -2.02
N GLU A 126 44.02 -3.42 -2.34
CA GLU A 126 44.90 -4.58 -2.51
C GLU A 126 45.93 -4.37 -3.63
N SER A 127 45.52 -3.76 -4.75
CA SER A 127 46.44 -3.47 -5.86
C SER A 127 47.51 -2.44 -5.48
N ARG A 128 47.17 -1.46 -4.62
CA ARG A 128 48.15 -0.49 -4.10
C ARG A 128 49.19 -1.15 -3.20
N LEU A 129 48.78 -2.11 -2.37
CA LEU A 129 49.68 -2.85 -1.46
C LEU A 129 50.60 -3.82 -2.21
N LYS A 130 50.12 -4.45 -3.30
CA LYS A 130 50.89 -5.42 -4.09
C LYS A 130 51.69 -4.79 -5.25
N SER A 131 51.52 -3.50 -5.53
CA SER A 131 52.23 -2.80 -6.60
C SER A 131 53.70 -2.59 -6.23
N PRO A 132 54.67 -3.12 -7.02
CA PRO A 132 56.10 -2.88 -6.79
C PRO A 132 56.57 -1.47 -7.21
N THR A 133 55.68 -0.67 -7.81
CA THR A 133 55.98 0.70 -8.26
C THR A 133 55.17 1.72 -7.47
N ALA A 134 55.84 2.70 -6.87
CA ALA A 134 55.20 3.85 -6.25
C ALA A 134 54.43 4.66 -7.31
N PRO A 135 53.21 5.15 -7.00
CA PRO A 135 52.43 5.94 -7.95
C PRO A 135 53.16 7.26 -8.26
N LYS A 136 53.62 7.43 -9.51
CA LYS A 136 54.16 8.70 -10.00
C LYS A 136 52.99 9.68 -10.23
N GLY A 137 53.00 10.79 -9.49
CA GLY A 137 52.14 11.95 -9.74
C GLY A 137 50.89 12.01 -8.84
N LEU A 138 51.09 12.36 -7.57
CA LEU A 138 50.07 12.94 -6.71
C LEU A 138 50.65 14.21 -6.05
N LEU A 139 50.73 15.27 -6.85
CA LEU A 139 50.61 16.68 -6.44
C LEU A 139 49.56 17.30 -7.35
#